data_AF-X1VHJ3-F1
#
_entry.id   AF-X1VHJ3-F1
#
_cell.length_a   1.000
_cell.length_b   1.000
_cell.length_c   1.000
_cell.angle_alpha   90.00
_cell.angle_beta   90.00
_cell.angle_gamma   90.00
#
_symmetry.space_group_name_H-M   'P 1'
#
loop_
_entity.id
_entity.type
_entity.pdbx_description
1 polymer ?
#
loop_
_entity_poly.entity_id
_entity_poly.type
_entity_poly.pdbx_seq_one_letter_code
_entity_poly.pdbx_strand_id
1 'polypeptide(L)' 'FLKLLLSAAANSDEVAAACLRLSSAAHPDRRAFLVAAGKELARLLANEPHRLTAILRRIQP' A
#
# COMPACT_ATOMS: atom_id res chain seq x y z
N PHE A 1 1.26 -1.66 -11.40
CA PHE A 1 2.42 -2.03 -10.55
C PHE A 1 2.02 -2.66 -9.23
N LEU A 2 1.28 -1.98 -8.33
CA LEU A 2 0.90 -2.56 -7.02
C LEU A 2 0.20 -3.91 -7.11
N LYS A 3 -0.77 -4.08 -8.03
CA LYS A 3 -1.43 -5.38 -8.26
C LYS A 3 -0.43 -6.51 -8.57
N LEU A 4 0.61 -6.23 -9.36
CA LEU A 4 1.64 -7.20 -9.73
C LEU A 4 2.51 -7.56 -8.51
N LEU A 5 2.91 -6.56 -7.72
CA LEU A 5 3.63 -6.76 -6.46
C LEU A 5 2.83 -7.63 -5.49
N LEU A 6 1.55 -7.32 -5.30
CA LEU A 6 0.67 -8.05 -4.37
C LEU A 6 0.40 -9.49 -4.79
N SER A 7 0.51 -9.80 -6.09
CA SER A 7 0.41 -11.15 -6.64
C SER A 7 1.73 -11.95 -6.64
N ALA A 8 2.86 -11.31 -6.31
CA ALA A 8 4.15 -11.99 -6.22
C ALA A 8 4.31 -12.72 -4.88
N ALA A 9 5.08 -13.81 -4.88
CA ALA A 9 5.38 -14.58 -3.67
C ALA A 9 6.48 -13.91 -2.80
N ALA A 10 6.42 -14.21 -1.50
CA ALA A 10 7.25 -13.73 -0.38
C ALA A 10 7.42 -12.20 -0.25
N ASN A 11 7.04 -11.66 0.91
CA ASN A 11 7.26 -10.27 1.35
C ASN A 11 6.59 -9.16 0.49
N SER A 12 5.61 -9.51 -0.35
CA SER A 12 4.90 -8.55 -1.23
C SER A 12 4.26 -7.38 -0.47
N ASP A 13 3.75 -7.62 0.74
CA ASP A 13 3.14 -6.59 1.59
C ASP A 13 4.17 -5.60 2.16
N GLU A 14 5.39 -6.07 2.46
CA GLU A 14 6.49 -5.23 2.96
C GLU A 14 7.02 -4.31 1.89
N VAL A 15 7.22 -4.87 0.70
CA VAL A 15 7.66 -4.10 -0.47
C VAL A 15 6.58 -3.09 -0.87
N ALA A 16 5.31 -3.49 -0.89
CA ALA A 16 4.20 -2.57 -1.16
C ALA A 16 4.18 -1.41 -0.14
N ALA A 17 4.32 -1.69 1.16
CA ALA A 17 4.38 -0.64 2.18
C ALA A 17 5.60 0.28 2.00
N ALA A 18 6.77 -0.27 1.70
CA ALA A 18 7.99 0.52 1.46
C ALA A 18 7.84 1.43 0.23
N CYS A 19 7.34 0.90 -0.89
CA CYS A 19 7.05 1.69 -2.09
C CYS A 19 6.06 2.82 -1.79
N LEU A 20 4.99 2.56 -1.04
CA LEU A 20 4.02 3.58 -0.69
C LEU A 20 4.61 4.68 0.18
N ARG A 21 5.45 4.34 1.18
CA ARG A 21 6.14 5.34 1.99
C ARG A 21 7.04 6.23 1.13
N LEU A 22 7.90 5.63 0.30
CA LEU A 22 8.83 6.35 -0.58
C LEU A 22 8.10 7.25 -1.57
N SER A 23 7.09 6.72 -2.26
CA SER A 23 6.28 7.50 -3.21
C SER A 23 5.53 8.64 -2.53
N SER A 24 4.98 8.40 -1.33
CA SER A 24 4.28 9.44 -0.57
C SER A 24 5.21 10.57 -0.12
N ALA A 25 6.48 10.28 0.14
CA ALA A 25 7.47 11.28 0.53
C ALA A 25 7.90 12.18 -0.63
N ALA A 26 7.83 11.68 -1.87
CA ALA A 26 8.12 12.44 -3.09
C ALA A 26 6.89 13.18 -3.66
N HIS A 27 5.68 12.91 -3.15
CA HIS A 27 4.44 13.52 -3.64
C HIS A 27 4.18 14.89 -2.97
N PRO A 28 3.77 15.94 -3.72
CA PRO A 28 3.53 17.28 -3.17
C PRO A 28 2.51 17.31 -2.02
N ASP A 29 1.47 16.47 -2.11
CA ASP A 29 0.53 16.22 -1.03
C ASP A 29 0.61 14.75 -0.59
N ARG A 30 1.40 14.50 0.45
CA ARG A 30 1.61 13.17 1.02
C ARG A 30 0.31 12.53 1.50
N ARG A 31 -0.59 13.30 2.11
CA ARG A 31 -1.82 12.77 2.71
C ARG A 31 -2.83 12.40 1.64
N ALA A 32 -3.04 13.27 0.65
CA ALA A 32 -3.92 12.98 -0.48
C ALA A 32 -3.45 11.73 -1.24
N PHE A 33 -2.14 11.58 -1.45
CA PHE A 33 -1.55 10.38 -2.05
C PHE A 33 -1.87 9.12 -1.24
N LEU A 34 -1.60 9.11 0.07
CA LEU A 34 -1.84 7.95 0.92
C LEU A 34 -3.32 7.59 1.02
N VAL A 35 -4.23 8.58 1.03
CA VAL A 35 -5.67 8.32 1.00
C VAL A 35 -6.10 7.67 -0.31
N ALA A 36 -5.62 8.18 -1.46
CA ALA A 36 -5.92 7.59 -2.76
C ALA A 36 -5.36 6.16 -2.87
N ALA A 37 -4.11 5.95 -2.46
CA ALA A 37 -3.47 4.64 -2.45
C ALA A 37 -4.18 3.65 -1.51
N GLY A 38 -4.60 4.09 -0.33
CA GLY A 38 -5.36 3.27 0.62
C GLY A 38 -6.70 2.80 0.07
N LYS A 39 -7.43 3.67 -0.66
CA LYS A 39 -8.68 3.29 -1.34
C LYS A 39 -8.44 2.22 -2.40
N GLU A 40 -7.39 2.38 -3.20
CA GLU A 40 -7.05 1.40 -4.24
C GLU A 40 -6.57 0.06 -3.66
N LEU A 41 -5.80 0.09 -2.57
CA LEU A 41 -5.44 -1.12 -1.82
C LEU A 41 -6.68 -1.85 -1.28
N ALA A 42 -7.66 -1.12 -0.74
CA ALA A 42 -8.89 -1.72 -0.25
C ALA A 42 -9.68 -2.43 -1.36
N ARG A 43 -9.65 -1.86 -2.58
CA ARG A 43 -10.24 -2.49 -3.77
C ARG A 43 -9.46 -3.73 -4.22
N LEU A 44 -8.12 -3.68 -4.19
CA LEU A 44 -7.25 -4.79 -4.63
C LEU A 44 -7.25 -5.97 -3.66
N LEU A 45 -7.36 -5.70 -2.36
CA LEU A 45 -7.33 -6.68 -1.28
C LEU A 45 -8.72 -6.90 -0.66
N ALA A 46 -9.79 -6.72 -1.44
CA ALA A 46 -11.17 -6.81 -0.97
C ALA A 46 -11.47 -8.16 -0.27
N ASN A 47 -10.82 -9.23 -0.70
CA ASN A 47 -10.97 -10.58 -0.16
C ASN A 47 -9.88 -10.95 0.88
N GLU A 48 -8.95 -10.04 1.17
CA GLU A 48 -7.79 -10.26 2.04
C GLU A 48 -7.62 -9.11 3.06
N PRO A 49 -8.62 -8.85 3.93
CA PRO A 49 -8.62 -7.68 4.82
C PRO A 49 -7.44 -7.66 5.81
N HIS A 50 -6.95 -8.83 6.21
CA HIS A 50 -5.79 -8.95 7.09
C HIS A 50 -4.51 -8.37 6.46
N ARG A 51 -4.29 -8.60 5.15
CA ARG A 51 -3.16 -8.04 4.40
C ARG A 51 -3.29 -6.54 4.24
N LEU A 52 -4.51 -6.07 3.95
CA LEU A 52 -4.79 -4.63 3.89
C LEU A 52 -4.40 -3.94 5.20
N THR A 53 -4.86 -4.47 6.34
CA THR A 53 -4.50 -3.93 7.66
C THR A 53 -2.99 -3.96 7.89
N ALA A 54 -2.31 -5.06 7.53
CA ALA A 54 -0.86 -5.17 7.70
C ALA A 54 -0.09 -4.10 6.91
N ILE A 55 -0.47 -3.83 5.67
CA ILE A 55 0.13 -2.78 4.84
C ILE A 55 -0.17 -1.40 5.42
N LEU A 56 -1.43 -1.11 5.77
CA LEU A 56 -1.86 0.20 6.28
C LEU A 56 -1.12 0.57 7.58
N ARG A 57 -0.92 -0.38 8.50
CA ARG A 57 -0.16 -0.15 9.75
C ARG A 57 1.32 0.17 9.50
N ARG A 58 1.88 -0.26 8.37
CA ARG A 58 3.29 -0.04 8.00
C ARG A 58 3.51 1.27 7.24
N ILE A 59 2.46 1.92 6.75
CA ILE A 59 2.55 3.22 6.05
C ILE A 59 2.09 4.40 6.91
N GLN A 60 1.46 4.12 8.05
CA GLN A 60 1.17 5.14 9.05
C GLN A 60 2.47 5.76 9.58
N PRO A 61 2.49 7.07 9.87
CA PRO A 61 3.62 7.72 10.54
C PRO A 61 3.90 7.12 11.91
#